data_AF-A7KZR9-F1
#
_entry.id   AF-A7KZR9-F1
#
_cell.length_a   1.000
_cell.length_b   1.000
_cell.length_c   1.000
_cell.angle_alpha   90.00
_cell.angle_beta   90.00
_cell.angle_gamma   90.00
#
_symmetry.space_group_name_H-M   'P 1'
#
loop_
_entity.id
_entity.type
_entity.pdbx_description
1 polymer ?
#
loop_
_entity_poly.entity_id
_entity_poly.type
_entity_poly.pdbx_seq_one_letter_code
_entity_poly.pdbx_strand_id
1 'polypeptide(L)'
;IGFSRLEKLDIRHPKPSPFIGNLTFFRQGFWESHMELRKQYGPLSGYYLGRRMIVVISDPDMIKQVLAEKFSNFTNRMATGLESKPVADSILFLRDKRWEEVRSVLTSAFSPKKLNKLTPLISQACDLLLAHLERYAESGDAFDIQRCYCCYTTDVVASVAFGTQVNSSEEPEHPFVKHCRRFFAFSVPRLILVLILSFPSIMVPLARILPNKKRDEVNGFFTNSLGM
;
A
#
# COMPACT_ATOMS: atom_id res chain seq x y z
N ILE A 1 4.13 23.53 22.25
CA ILE A 1 4.94 23.89 21.05
C ILE A 1 5.07 22.64 20.18
N GLY A 2 4.77 22.78 18.87
CA GLY A 2 4.30 21.71 17.97
C GLY A 2 5.22 20.51 17.70
N PHE A 3 6.43 20.49 18.26
CA PHE A 3 7.45 19.46 18.00
C PHE A 3 8.28 19.05 19.23
N SER A 4 7.75 19.21 20.44
CA SER A 4 8.47 18.90 21.69
C SER A 4 8.19 17.50 22.24
N ARG A 5 7.27 16.74 21.64
CA ARG A 5 6.77 15.50 22.24
C ARG A 5 7.80 14.37 22.22
N LEU A 6 8.60 14.25 21.16
CA LEU A 6 9.67 13.24 21.09
C LEU A 6 10.76 13.54 22.11
N GLU A 7 11.17 14.80 22.23
CA GLU A 7 12.15 15.26 23.23
C GLU A 7 11.67 15.00 24.67
N LYS A 8 10.40 15.29 24.98
CA LYS A 8 9.79 15.00 26.29
C LYS A 8 9.74 13.50 26.63
N LEU A 9 9.75 12.64 25.61
CA LEU A 9 9.74 11.18 25.77
C LEU A 9 11.16 10.59 25.69
N ASP A 10 12.19 11.42 25.62
CA ASP A 10 13.59 11.03 25.45
C ASP A 10 13.84 10.17 24.19
N ILE A 11 13.06 10.40 23.13
CA ILE A 11 13.22 9.72 21.85
C ILE A 11 14.11 10.54 20.95
N ARG A 12 15.26 9.98 20.55
CA ARG A 12 16.20 10.61 19.62
C ARG A 12 15.59 10.79 18.23
N HIS A 13 15.75 11.99 17.65
CA HIS A 13 15.15 12.35 16.38
C HIS A 13 15.89 13.51 15.70
N PRO A 14 15.83 13.63 14.36
CA PRO A 14 16.34 14.80 13.64
C PRO A 14 15.54 16.06 14.00
N LYS A 15 16.22 17.21 14.07
CA LYS A 15 15.58 18.49 14.39
C LYS A 15 14.47 18.83 13.38
N PRO A 16 13.21 18.99 13.81
CA PRO A 16 12.10 19.25 12.90
C PRO A 16 12.06 20.71 12.44
N SER A 17 11.73 20.92 11.18
CA SER A 17 11.47 22.25 10.61
C SER A 17 10.05 22.73 10.96
N PRO A 18 9.82 24.05 11.09
CA PRO A 18 8.49 24.60 11.30
C PRO A 18 7.49 24.11 10.24
N PHE A 19 6.26 23.78 10.67
CA PHE A 19 5.12 23.29 9.85
C PHE A 19 5.29 21.92 9.17
N ILE A 20 6.44 21.66 8.55
CA ILE A 20 6.70 20.49 7.70
C ILE A 20 7.39 19.34 8.44
N GLY A 21 7.83 19.56 9.69
CA GLY A 21 8.52 18.53 10.47
C GLY A 21 9.83 18.11 9.81
N ASN A 22 10.00 16.82 9.60
CA ASN A 22 11.20 16.22 8.99
C ASN A 22 10.98 15.83 7.53
N LEU A 23 9.99 16.37 6.81
CA LEU A 23 9.74 16.00 5.40
C LEU A 23 10.98 16.17 4.50
N THR A 24 11.86 17.14 4.77
CA THR A 24 13.12 17.33 4.04
C THR A 24 14.15 16.23 4.26
N PHE A 25 14.08 15.53 5.40
CA PHE A 25 14.91 14.36 5.70
C PHE A 25 14.60 13.21 4.73
N PHE A 26 13.36 13.13 4.24
CA PHE A 26 12.89 12.07 3.34
C PHE A 26 13.06 12.36 1.84
N ARG A 27 13.88 13.35 1.46
CA ARG A 27 14.06 13.76 0.06
C ARG A 27 14.68 12.67 -0.82
N GLN A 28 15.52 11.81 -0.25
CA GLN A 28 16.19 10.73 -0.97
C GLN A 28 15.32 9.47 -1.12
N GLY A 29 14.18 9.40 -0.43
CA GLY A 29 13.33 8.23 -0.37
C GLY A 29 13.07 7.77 1.06
N PHE A 30 11.98 7.04 1.27
CA PHE A 30 11.64 6.53 2.60
C PHE A 30 12.62 5.46 3.09
N TRP A 31 13.15 4.64 2.19
CA TRP A 31 14.03 3.54 2.56
C TRP A 31 15.37 4.04 3.10
N GLU A 32 16.06 4.85 2.31
CA GLU A 32 17.37 5.44 2.62
C GLU A 32 17.29 6.26 3.90
N SER A 33 16.23 7.05 4.05
CA SER A 33 16.03 7.90 5.21
C SER A 33 15.78 7.08 6.48
N HIS A 34 15.02 5.98 6.42
CA HIS A 34 14.86 5.11 7.59
C HIS A 34 16.16 4.39 7.97
N MET A 35 16.97 4.00 6.98
CA MET A 35 18.30 3.43 7.23
C MET A 35 19.21 4.45 7.92
N GLU A 36 19.22 5.70 7.46
CA GLU A 36 20.00 6.77 8.08
C GLU A 36 19.46 7.13 9.47
N LEU A 37 18.14 7.14 9.66
CA LEU A 37 17.51 7.37 10.96
C LEU A 37 17.97 6.33 12.00
N ARG A 38 17.94 5.04 11.62
CA ARG A 38 18.43 3.95 12.47
C ARG A 38 19.91 4.12 12.79
N LYS A 39 20.72 4.47 11.79
CA LYS A 39 22.18 4.63 11.93
C LYS A 39 22.55 5.80 12.87
N GLN A 40 21.90 6.95 12.73
CA GLN A 40 22.23 8.16 13.50
C GLN A 40 21.56 8.21 14.88
N TYR A 41 20.31 7.75 14.99
CA TYR A 41 19.47 7.94 16.19
C TYR A 41 19.19 6.64 16.94
N GLY A 42 19.64 5.49 16.40
CA GLY A 42 19.58 4.19 17.05
C GLY A 42 18.27 3.42 16.84
N PRO A 43 18.11 2.28 17.56
CA PRO A 43 17.04 1.32 17.30
C PRO A 43 15.64 1.79 17.77
N LEU A 44 15.58 2.77 18.67
CA LEU A 44 14.37 3.51 19.00
C LEU A 44 14.60 4.98 18.66
N SER A 45 13.90 5.45 17.64
CA SER A 45 14.01 6.82 17.16
C SER A 45 12.66 7.35 16.73
N GLY A 46 12.58 8.63 16.38
CA GLY A 46 11.35 9.22 15.90
C GLY A 46 11.59 10.31 14.88
N TYR A 47 10.50 10.80 14.31
CA TYR A 47 10.48 11.96 13.44
C TYR A 47 9.06 12.51 13.34
N TYR A 48 8.91 13.66 12.69
CA TYR A 48 7.62 14.28 12.42
C TYR A 48 7.33 14.30 10.91
N LEU A 49 6.20 13.74 10.48
CA LEU A 49 5.64 13.97 9.14
C LEU A 49 4.64 15.12 9.22
N GLY A 50 5.01 16.29 8.71
CA GLY A 50 4.27 17.50 9.01
C GLY A 50 4.26 17.73 10.52
N ARG A 51 3.07 17.68 11.15
CA ARG A 51 2.90 17.76 12.62
C ARG A 51 2.68 16.40 13.30
N ARG A 52 2.55 15.32 12.54
CA ARG A 52 2.28 13.99 13.09
C ARG A 52 3.58 13.37 13.59
N MET A 53 3.61 13.01 14.87
CA MET A 53 4.73 12.29 15.49
C MET A 53 4.74 10.83 15.00
N ILE A 54 5.90 10.36 14.57
CA ILE A 54 6.17 8.97 14.20
C ILE A 54 7.29 8.44 15.10
N VAL A 55 7.07 7.25 15.67
CA VAL A 55 8.10 6.50 16.39
C VAL A 55 8.49 5.32 15.53
N VAL A 56 9.80 5.14 15.35
CA VAL A 56 10.40 4.05 14.59
C VAL A 56 11.07 3.10 15.57
N ILE A 57 10.65 1.84 15.49
CA ILE A 57 11.18 0.75 16.29
C ILE A 57 11.92 -0.19 15.35
N SER A 58 13.15 -0.49 15.72
CA SER A 58 14.09 -1.28 14.95
C SER A 58 14.72 -2.41 15.76
N ASP A 59 14.44 -2.45 17.06
CA ASP A 59 14.80 -3.52 17.98
C ASP A 59 13.80 -4.70 17.87
N PRO A 60 14.26 -5.95 17.67
CA PRO A 60 13.38 -7.12 17.49
C PRO A 60 12.45 -7.39 18.67
N ASP A 61 12.92 -7.21 19.91
CA ASP A 61 12.13 -7.50 21.11
C ASP A 61 11.02 -6.46 21.28
N MET A 62 11.31 -5.18 21.02
CA MET A 62 10.28 -4.14 20.98
C MET A 62 9.29 -4.33 19.82
N ILE A 63 9.75 -4.77 18.65
CA ILE A 63 8.86 -5.08 17.51
C ILE A 63 7.91 -6.21 17.90
N LYS A 64 8.42 -7.29 18.52
CA LYS A 64 7.60 -8.41 19.02
C LYS A 64 6.58 -7.93 20.06
N GLN A 65 6.99 -7.05 20.97
CA GLN A 65 6.08 -6.46 21.94
C GLN A 65 4.92 -5.71 21.28
N VAL A 66 5.19 -4.89 20.26
CA VAL A 66 4.15 -4.09 19.59
C VAL A 66 3.27 -4.94 18.67
N LEU A 67 3.86 -5.80 17.85
CA LEU A 67 3.15 -6.51 16.79
C LEU A 67 2.48 -7.82 17.26
N ALA A 68 2.91 -8.39 18.38
CA ALA A 68 2.39 -9.66 18.89
C ALA A 68 1.88 -9.56 20.33
N GLU A 69 2.74 -9.21 21.29
CA GLU A 69 2.41 -9.36 22.72
C GLU A 69 1.38 -8.32 23.21
N LYS A 70 1.50 -7.09 22.73
CA LYS A 70 0.61 -5.96 23.06
C LYS A 70 -0.20 -5.49 21.86
N PHE A 71 -0.49 -6.40 20.93
CA PHE A 71 -1.19 -6.07 19.68
C PHE A 71 -2.51 -5.33 19.89
N SER A 72 -3.25 -5.64 20.97
CA SER A 72 -4.51 -4.97 21.33
C SER A 72 -4.37 -3.44 21.55
N ASN A 73 -3.17 -2.94 21.87
CA ASN A 73 -2.88 -1.51 21.96
C ASN A 73 -2.54 -0.88 20.59
N PHE A 74 -2.23 -1.70 19.58
CA PHE A 74 -1.69 -1.29 18.28
C PHE A 74 -2.48 -1.90 17.10
N THR A 75 -3.77 -2.18 17.29
CA THR A 75 -4.63 -2.89 16.33
C THR A 75 -4.74 -2.19 14.97
N ASN A 76 -4.68 -0.86 14.96
CA ASN A 76 -5.08 -0.05 13.82
C ASN A 76 -3.90 0.51 13.02
N ARG A 77 -4.00 0.46 11.69
CA ARG A 77 -3.06 1.14 10.79
C ARG A 77 -3.34 2.64 10.68
N MET A 78 -2.33 3.37 10.24
CA MET A 78 -2.46 4.79 9.96
C MET A 78 -3.33 5.02 8.72
N ALA A 79 -4.39 5.81 8.86
CA ALA A 79 -5.15 6.35 7.73
C ALA A 79 -4.69 7.79 7.42
N THR A 80 -4.72 8.13 6.14
CA THR A 80 -4.47 9.48 5.64
C THR A 80 -5.75 10.33 5.63
N GLY A 81 -6.92 9.69 5.64
CA GLY A 81 -8.22 10.32 5.47
C GLY A 81 -8.57 10.61 4.01
N LEU A 82 -7.66 10.28 3.09
CA LEU A 82 -7.83 10.46 1.65
C LEU A 82 -8.28 9.18 0.95
N GLU A 83 -8.33 8.04 1.64
CA GLU A 83 -8.78 6.75 1.12
C GLU A 83 -10.21 6.85 0.55
N SER A 84 -10.52 6.04 -0.48
CA SER A 84 -11.86 6.05 -1.06
C SER A 84 -12.76 5.26 -0.14
N LYS A 85 -14.08 5.39 -0.24
CA LYS A 85 -14.96 4.57 0.57
C LYS A 85 -14.65 3.06 0.44
N PRO A 86 -14.50 2.47 -0.76
CA PRO A 86 -14.11 1.06 -0.87
C PRO A 86 -12.74 0.73 -0.24
N VAL A 87 -11.74 1.61 -0.36
CA VAL A 87 -10.42 1.39 0.23
C VAL A 87 -10.46 1.53 1.76
N ALA A 88 -11.17 2.52 2.28
CA ALA A 88 -11.36 2.74 3.72
C ALA A 88 -12.14 1.58 4.36
N ASP A 89 -13.09 1.00 3.65
CA ASP A 89 -13.88 -0.15 4.09
C ASP A 89 -13.16 -1.50 3.89
N SER A 90 -11.92 -1.49 3.36
CA SER A 90 -11.10 -2.70 3.19
C SER A 90 -10.40 -3.14 4.49
N ILE A 91 -10.00 -4.41 4.55
CA ILE A 91 -9.27 -4.99 5.70
C ILE A 91 -7.94 -4.27 6.03
N LEU A 92 -7.45 -3.42 5.14
CA LEU A 92 -6.26 -2.61 5.39
C LEU A 92 -6.53 -1.46 6.38
N PHE A 93 -7.74 -0.89 6.36
CA PHE A 93 -8.09 0.34 7.08
C PHE A 93 -9.29 0.23 8.01
N LEU A 94 -10.07 -0.87 7.94
CA LEU A 94 -11.04 -1.20 8.98
C LEU A 94 -10.37 -1.16 10.36
N ARG A 95 -11.17 -0.81 11.37
CA ARG A 95 -10.67 -0.55 12.72
C ARG A 95 -11.28 -1.50 13.75
N ASP A 96 -10.49 -1.80 14.77
CA ASP A 96 -10.92 -2.46 16.00
C ASP A 96 -11.76 -3.73 15.73
N LYS A 97 -12.89 -3.90 16.43
CA LYS A 97 -13.76 -5.07 16.30
C LYS A 97 -14.21 -5.36 14.87
N ARG A 98 -14.48 -4.32 14.07
CA ARG A 98 -14.91 -4.52 12.67
C ARG A 98 -13.81 -5.15 11.82
N TRP A 99 -12.56 -4.74 12.06
CA TRP A 99 -11.41 -5.37 11.43
C TRP A 99 -11.25 -6.83 11.86
N GLU A 100 -11.43 -7.13 13.15
CA GLU A 100 -11.34 -8.51 13.66
C GLU A 100 -12.38 -9.44 13.01
N GLU A 101 -13.63 -8.98 12.92
CA GLU A 101 -14.73 -9.70 12.27
C GLU A 101 -14.41 -10.04 10.81
N VAL A 102 -14.02 -9.03 10.03
CA VAL A 102 -13.71 -9.22 8.60
C VAL A 102 -12.44 -10.05 8.43
N ARG A 103 -11.41 -9.86 9.27
CA ARG A 103 -10.17 -10.65 9.23
C ARG A 103 -10.46 -12.12 9.46
N SER A 104 -11.30 -12.44 10.43
CA SER A 104 -11.67 -13.82 10.78
C SER A 104 -12.29 -14.53 9.58
N VAL A 105 -13.25 -13.87 8.91
CA VAL A 105 -13.89 -14.39 7.70
C VAL A 105 -12.86 -14.60 6.58
N LEU A 106 -12.05 -13.58 6.27
CA LEU A 106 -11.06 -13.66 5.19
C LEU A 106 -10.00 -14.72 5.43
N THR A 107 -9.54 -14.91 6.67
CA THR A 107 -8.51 -15.90 7.00
C THR A 107 -8.93 -17.32 6.58
N SER A 108 -10.23 -17.65 6.70
CA SER A 108 -10.76 -18.95 6.26
C SER A 108 -10.63 -19.19 4.74
N ALA A 109 -10.72 -18.12 3.94
CA ALA A 109 -10.60 -18.18 2.49
C ALA A 109 -9.17 -18.52 2.02
N PHE A 110 -8.16 -18.22 2.86
CA PHE A 110 -6.75 -18.51 2.60
C PHE A 110 -6.25 -19.80 3.28
N SER A 111 -7.15 -20.70 3.69
CA SER A 111 -6.74 -22.01 4.22
C SER A 111 -6.01 -22.84 3.15
N PRO A 112 -5.06 -23.73 3.53
CA PRO A 112 -4.30 -24.55 2.58
C PRO A 112 -5.18 -25.32 1.59
N LYS A 113 -6.31 -25.87 2.06
CA LYS A 113 -7.28 -26.58 1.20
C LYS A 113 -7.92 -25.67 0.15
N LYS A 114 -8.18 -24.41 0.48
CA LYS A 114 -8.75 -23.43 -0.47
C LYS A 114 -7.68 -22.96 -1.45
N LEU A 115 -6.46 -22.69 -0.98
CA LEU A 115 -5.32 -22.33 -1.83
C LEU A 115 -4.98 -23.43 -2.85
N ASN A 116 -4.97 -24.70 -2.44
CA ASN A 116 -4.73 -25.82 -3.36
C ASN A 116 -5.77 -25.93 -4.48
N LYS A 117 -7.00 -25.45 -4.27
CA LYS A 117 -8.02 -25.41 -5.32
C LYS A 117 -7.78 -24.31 -6.34
N LEU A 118 -7.01 -23.28 -5.98
CA LEU A 118 -6.67 -22.16 -6.85
C LEU A 118 -5.42 -22.44 -7.69
N THR A 119 -4.63 -23.44 -7.33
CA THR A 119 -3.40 -23.83 -8.04
C THR A 119 -3.58 -23.96 -9.55
N PRO A 120 -4.66 -24.58 -10.10
CA PRO A 120 -4.84 -24.67 -11.55
C PRO A 120 -4.92 -23.30 -12.24
N LEU A 121 -5.57 -22.31 -11.62
CA LEU A 121 -5.68 -20.94 -12.17
C LEU A 121 -4.32 -20.24 -12.16
N ILE A 122 -3.54 -20.45 -11.09
CA ILE A 122 -2.19 -19.90 -10.97
C ILE A 122 -1.26 -20.52 -12.01
N SER A 123 -1.33 -21.84 -12.19
CA SER A 123 -0.56 -22.57 -13.21
C SER A 123 -0.88 -22.08 -14.61
N GLN A 124 -2.16 -21.87 -14.93
CA GLN A 124 -2.56 -21.33 -16.23
C GLN A 124 -1.94 -19.94 -16.51
N ALA A 125 -1.95 -19.04 -15.53
CA ALA A 125 -1.29 -17.74 -15.68
C ALA A 125 0.24 -17.88 -15.81
N CYS A 126 0.83 -18.89 -15.17
CA CYS A 126 2.26 -19.18 -15.27
C CYS A 126 2.62 -19.68 -16.69
N ASP A 127 1.78 -20.52 -17.29
CA ASP A 127 1.98 -21.01 -18.66
C ASP A 127 1.96 -19.84 -19.66
N LEU A 128 1.06 -18.86 -19.48
CA LEU A 128 1.04 -17.63 -20.28
C LEU A 128 2.33 -16.79 -20.12
N LEU A 129 2.83 -16.68 -18.89
CA LEU A 129 4.10 -16.01 -18.62
C LEU A 129 5.25 -16.73 -19.34
N LEU A 130 5.34 -18.06 -19.23
CA LEU A 130 6.38 -18.85 -19.87
C LEU A 130 6.35 -18.71 -21.39
N ALA A 131 5.17 -18.82 -22.02
CA ALA A 131 5.02 -18.61 -23.46
C ALA A 131 5.43 -17.20 -23.92
N HIS A 132 5.25 -16.18 -23.08
CA HIS A 132 5.74 -14.83 -23.36
C HIS A 132 7.26 -14.72 -23.22
N LEU A 133 7.85 -15.35 -22.21
CA LEU A 133 9.30 -15.35 -21.97
C LEU A 133 10.05 -16.17 -23.03
N GLU A 134 9.47 -17.27 -23.51
CA GLU A 134 10.04 -18.10 -24.57
C GLU A 134 10.31 -17.29 -25.85
N ARG A 135 9.41 -16.38 -26.22
CA ARG A 135 9.61 -15.48 -27.38
C ARG A 135 10.87 -14.62 -27.25
N TYR A 136 11.15 -14.10 -26.06
CA TYR A 136 12.37 -13.31 -25.83
C TYR A 136 13.62 -14.20 -25.76
N ALA A 137 13.49 -15.42 -25.24
CA ALA A 137 14.58 -16.39 -25.24
C ALA A 137 14.97 -16.82 -26.66
N GLU A 138 13.99 -16.99 -27.55
CA GLU A 138 14.19 -17.32 -28.96
C GLU A 138 14.76 -16.15 -29.77
N SER A 139 14.25 -14.93 -29.55
CA SER A 139 14.71 -13.76 -30.30
C SER A 139 16.05 -13.20 -29.79
N GLY A 140 16.37 -13.44 -28.52
CA GLY A 140 17.52 -12.84 -27.85
C GLY A 140 17.32 -11.36 -27.48
N ASP A 141 16.09 -10.84 -27.62
CA ASP A 141 15.79 -9.45 -27.33
C ASP A 141 15.81 -9.15 -25.83
N ALA A 142 16.28 -7.94 -25.50
CA ALA A 142 16.12 -7.41 -24.15
C ALA A 142 14.64 -7.09 -23.88
N PHE A 143 14.19 -7.36 -22.66
CA PHE A 143 12.81 -7.13 -22.26
C PHE A 143 12.69 -6.66 -20.81
N ASP A 144 11.53 -6.09 -20.46
CA ASP A 144 11.20 -5.64 -19.11
C ASP A 144 10.57 -6.78 -18.30
N ILE A 145 11.38 -7.44 -17.48
CA ILE A 145 10.94 -8.53 -16.60
C ILE A 145 9.90 -8.06 -15.56
N GLN A 146 9.97 -6.80 -15.11
CA GLN A 146 8.99 -6.25 -14.18
C GLN A 146 7.62 -6.18 -14.83
N ARG A 147 7.56 -5.73 -16.10
CA ARG A 147 6.32 -5.75 -16.88
C ARG A 147 5.74 -7.15 -17.00
N CYS A 148 6.56 -8.16 -17.32
CA CYS A 148 6.11 -9.55 -17.43
C CYS A 148 5.50 -10.07 -16.12
N TYR A 149 6.16 -9.85 -14.97
CA TYR A 149 5.61 -10.25 -13.68
C TYR A 149 4.39 -9.43 -13.24
N CYS A 150 4.31 -8.15 -13.62
CA CYS A 150 3.11 -7.35 -13.39
C CYS A 150 1.91 -7.90 -14.17
N CYS A 151 2.11 -8.34 -15.41
CA CYS A 151 1.07 -9.00 -16.21
C CYS A 151 0.65 -10.33 -15.56
N TYR A 152 1.61 -11.21 -15.26
CA TYR A 152 1.35 -12.48 -14.57
C TYR A 152 0.55 -12.30 -13.27
N THR A 153 0.98 -11.38 -12.40
CA THR A 153 0.28 -11.13 -11.12
C THR A 153 -1.11 -10.54 -11.32
N THR A 154 -1.31 -9.73 -12.35
CA THR A 154 -2.64 -9.22 -12.73
C THR A 154 -3.55 -10.36 -13.19
N ASP A 155 -3.05 -11.28 -14.02
CA ASP A 155 -3.80 -12.42 -14.55
C ASP A 155 -4.18 -13.42 -13.45
N VAL A 156 -3.25 -13.66 -12.51
CA VAL A 156 -3.53 -14.47 -11.29
C VAL A 156 -4.64 -13.81 -10.45
N VAL A 157 -4.56 -12.51 -10.20
CA VAL A 157 -5.58 -11.81 -9.39
C VAL A 157 -6.93 -11.79 -10.10
N ALA A 158 -6.95 -11.52 -11.41
CA ALA A 158 -8.17 -11.50 -12.22
C ALA A 158 -8.90 -12.85 -12.16
N SER A 159 -8.16 -13.95 -12.36
CA SER A 159 -8.73 -15.30 -12.37
C SER A 159 -9.14 -15.76 -10.96
N VAL A 160 -8.27 -15.58 -9.96
CA VAL A 160 -8.49 -16.08 -8.60
C VAL A 160 -9.54 -15.26 -7.85
N ALA A 161 -9.45 -13.93 -7.90
CA ALA A 161 -10.30 -13.06 -7.07
C ALA A 161 -11.59 -12.63 -7.80
N PHE A 162 -11.57 -12.55 -9.13
CA PHE A 162 -12.69 -12.03 -9.92
C PHE A 162 -13.24 -13.05 -10.93
N GLY A 163 -12.73 -14.28 -10.95
CA GLY A 163 -13.17 -15.32 -11.89
C GLY A 163 -13.00 -14.93 -13.38
N THR A 164 -12.17 -13.92 -13.66
CA THR A 164 -12.00 -13.36 -15.00
C THR A 164 -10.68 -13.84 -15.58
N GLN A 165 -10.74 -14.59 -16.67
CA GLN A 165 -9.56 -15.00 -17.43
C GLN A 165 -9.12 -13.87 -18.34
N VAL A 166 -7.86 -13.46 -18.23
CA VAL A 166 -7.26 -12.38 -19.02
C VAL A 166 -5.83 -12.77 -19.40
N ASN A 167 -5.38 -12.33 -20.57
CA ASN A 167 -3.96 -12.36 -20.93
C ASN A 167 -3.46 -10.92 -21.00
N SER A 168 -3.10 -10.34 -19.85
CA SER A 168 -2.77 -8.91 -19.77
C SER A 168 -1.50 -8.50 -20.53
N SER A 169 -0.68 -9.46 -20.94
CA SER A 169 0.49 -9.22 -21.79
C SER A 169 0.07 -8.84 -23.21
N GLU A 170 -0.90 -9.59 -23.77
CA GLU A 170 -1.40 -9.43 -25.14
C GLU A 170 -2.61 -8.50 -25.23
N GLU A 171 -3.39 -8.36 -24.14
CA GLU A 171 -4.63 -7.59 -24.09
C GLU A 171 -4.55 -6.42 -23.08
N PRO A 172 -3.64 -5.45 -23.29
CA PRO A 172 -3.43 -4.35 -22.33
C PRO A 172 -4.64 -3.43 -22.17
N GLU A 173 -5.55 -3.42 -23.16
CA GLU A 173 -6.79 -2.64 -23.14
C GLU A 173 -7.99 -3.40 -22.54
N HIS A 174 -7.81 -4.66 -22.12
CA HIS A 174 -8.86 -5.40 -21.43
C HIS A 174 -9.36 -4.58 -20.21
N PRO A 175 -10.68 -4.41 -20.01
CA PRO A 175 -11.21 -3.51 -18.99
C PRO A 175 -10.61 -3.72 -17.60
N PHE A 176 -10.48 -4.98 -17.18
CA PHE A 176 -9.86 -5.33 -15.90
C PHE A 176 -8.41 -4.82 -15.80
N VAL A 177 -7.58 -5.08 -16.82
CA VAL A 177 -6.17 -4.69 -16.86
C VAL A 177 -6.03 -3.18 -16.82
N LYS A 178 -6.86 -2.48 -17.60
CA LYS A 178 -6.90 -1.01 -17.65
C LYS A 178 -7.28 -0.39 -16.31
N HIS A 179 -8.32 -0.91 -15.64
CA HIS A 179 -8.75 -0.41 -14.33
C HIS A 179 -7.75 -0.75 -13.22
N CYS A 180 -7.15 -1.95 -13.23
CA CYS A 180 -6.06 -2.33 -12.33
C CYS A 180 -4.85 -1.40 -12.48
N ARG A 181 -4.35 -1.22 -13.71
CA ARG A 181 -3.23 -0.30 -13.98
C ARG A 181 -3.54 1.11 -13.50
N ARG A 182 -4.76 1.60 -13.74
CA ARG A 182 -5.18 2.95 -13.30
C ARG A 182 -5.28 3.08 -11.79
N PHE A 183 -5.71 2.03 -11.08
CA PHE A 183 -5.73 1.99 -9.62
C PHE A 183 -4.31 2.16 -9.04
N PHE A 184 -3.33 1.43 -9.60
CA PHE A 184 -1.94 1.47 -9.12
C PHE A 184 -1.11 2.64 -9.69
N ALA A 185 -1.53 3.28 -10.78
CA ALA A 185 -0.86 4.45 -11.35
C ALA A 185 -1.13 5.76 -10.57
N PHE A 186 -1.96 5.72 -9.51
CA PHE A 186 -2.28 6.90 -8.73
C PHE A 186 -1.02 7.49 -8.06
N SER A 187 -0.69 8.71 -8.44
CA SER A 187 0.41 9.47 -7.87
C SER A 187 -0.07 10.87 -7.48
N VAL A 188 0.29 11.30 -6.27
CA VAL A 188 0.01 12.65 -5.79
C VAL A 188 1.25 13.52 -6.07
N PRO A 189 1.13 14.68 -6.73
CA PRO A 189 2.25 15.58 -6.93
C PRO A 189 2.95 15.94 -5.61
N ARG A 190 4.28 15.99 -5.62
CA ARG A 190 5.09 16.15 -4.39
C ARG A 190 4.69 17.37 -3.55
N LEU A 191 4.41 18.51 -4.18
CA LEU A 191 3.98 19.72 -3.49
C LEU A 191 2.63 19.51 -2.77
N ILE A 192 1.66 18.90 -3.46
CA ILE A 192 0.36 18.59 -2.88
C ILE A 192 0.51 17.60 -1.72
N LEU A 193 1.38 16.59 -1.85
CA LEU A 193 1.68 15.65 -0.78
C LEU A 193 2.28 16.34 0.46
N VAL A 194 3.22 17.27 0.28
CA VAL A 194 3.81 18.05 1.39
C VAL A 194 2.73 18.87 2.10
N LEU A 195 1.81 19.50 1.36
CA LEU A 195 0.70 20.26 1.94
C LEU A 195 -0.25 19.34 2.72
N ILE A 196 -0.63 18.19 2.15
CA ILE A 196 -1.48 17.18 2.82
C ILE A 196 -0.86 16.73 4.15
N LEU A 197 0.44 16.41 4.16
CA LEU A 197 1.11 15.92 5.36
C LEU A 197 1.30 17.02 6.41
N SER A 198 1.53 18.26 6.00
CA SER A 198 1.78 19.40 6.89
C SER A 198 0.51 20.03 7.46
N PHE A 199 -0.58 20.00 6.69
CA PHE A 199 -1.87 20.64 7.00
C PHE A 199 -3.07 19.71 6.73
N PRO A 200 -3.11 18.50 7.30
CA PRO A 200 -4.14 17.51 6.98
C PRO A 200 -5.56 17.99 7.31
N SER A 201 -5.74 18.75 8.40
CA SER A 201 -7.06 19.25 8.81
C SER A 201 -7.70 20.22 7.80
N ILE A 202 -6.89 20.84 6.93
CA ILE A 202 -7.36 21.74 5.87
C ILE A 202 -7.41 20.98 4.54
N MET A 203 -6.32 20.27 4.21
CA MET A 203 -6.15 19.64 2.91
C MET A 203 -7.02 18.40 2.71
N VAL A 204 -7.27 17.60 3.75
CA VAL A 204 -8.10 16.39 3.63
C VAL A 204 -9.56 16.75 3.33
N PRO A 205 -10.23 17.66 4.05
CA PRO A 205 -11.56 18.12 3.68
C PRO A 205 -11.63 18.71 2.27
N LEU A 206 -10.66 19.56 1.89
CA LEU A 206 -10.60 20.17 0.57
C LEU A 206 -10.48 19.11 -0.54
N ALA A 207 -9.60 18.13 -0.36
CA ALA A 207 -9.40 17.05 -1.32
C ALA A 207 -10.62 16.13 -1.47
N ARG A 208 -11.48 16.03 -0.45
CA ARG A 208 -12.74 15.28 -0.53
C ARG A 208 -13.84 15.99 -1.32
N ILE A 209 -13.81 17.32 -1.37
CA ILE A 209 -14.77 18.12 -2.14
C ILE A 209 -14.40 18.14 -3.63
N LEU A 210 -13.11 18.03 -3.95
CA LEU A 210 -12.65 18.01 -5.33
C LEU A 210 -13.04 16.69 -6.02
N PRO A 211 -13.86 16.75 -7.10
CA PRO A 211 -14.27 15.54 -7.80
C PRO A 211 -13.07 14.86 -8.44
N ASN A 212 -12.99 13.54 -8.31
CA ASN A 212 -11.93 12.74 -8.91
C ASN A 212 -12.54 11.65 -9.81
N LYS A 213 -12.99 12.07 -11.00
CA LYS A 213 -13.63 11.17 -11.99
C LYS A 213 -12.82 9.90 -12.24
N LYS A 214 -11.49 9.99 -12.28
CA LYS A 214 -10.62 8.83 -12.50
C LYS A 214 -10.76 7.79 -11.41
N ARG A 215 -10.82 8.26 -10.17
CA ARG A 215 -10.98 7.43 -8.99
C ARG A 215 -12.39 6.82 -8.92
N ASP A 216 -13.40 7.62 -9.25
CA ASP A 216 -14.80 7.19 -9.22
C ASP A 216 -15.05 6.09 -10.26
N GLU A 217 -14.52 6.24 -11.48
CA GLU A 217 -14.57 5.21 -12.53
C GLU A 217 -13.88 3.90 -12.09
N VAL A 218 -12.71 3.98 -11.46
CA VAL A 218 -11.98 2.80 -10.98
C VAL A 218 -12.73 2.11 -9.84
N ASN A 219 -13.20 2.87 -8.85
CA ASN A 219 -13.98 2.31 -7.76
C ASN A 219 -15.26 1.65 -8.28
N GLY A 220 -15.99 2.32 -9.18
CA GLY A 220 -17.24 1.82 -9.74
C GLY A 220 -17.05 0.51 -10.52
N PHE A 221 -15.97 0.37 -11.29
CA PHE A 221 -15.65 -0.89 -11.94
C PHE A 221 -15.53 -2.03 -10.93
N PHE A 222 -14.67 -1.89 -9.91
CA PHE A 222 -14.42 -2.96 -8.95
C PHE A 222 -15.60 -3.25 -8.03
N THR A 223 -16.40 -2.25 -7.64
CA THR A 223 -17.61 -2.51 -6.83
C THR A 223 -18.63 -3.30 -7.65
N ASN A 224 -18.86 -2.91 -8.91
CA ASN A 224 -19.81 -3.58 -9.78
C ASN A 224 -19.36 -5.01 -10.13
N SER A 225 -18.06 -5.22 -10.40
CA SER A 225 -17.49 -6.55 -10.67
C SER A 225 -17.58 -7.51 -9.49
N LEU A 226 -17.69 -6.99 -8.26
CA LEU A 226 -17.85 -7.79 -7.04
C LEU A 226 -19.32 -8.02 -6.65
N GLY A 227 -20.27 -7.50 -7.44
CA GLY A 227 -21.70 -7.60 -7.14
C GLY A 227 -22.13 -6.78 -5.92
N MET A 228 -21.42 -5.69 -5.61
CA MET A 228 -21.71 -4.76 -4.51
C MET A 228 -22.34 -3.46 -4.98
#